data_AF-A0A564WU17-F1
#
_entry.id   AF-A0A564WU17-F1
#
_cell.length_a   1.000
_cell.length_b   1.000
_cell.length_c   1.000
_cell.angle_alpha   90.00
_cell.angle_beta   90.00
_cell.angle_gamma   90.00
#
_symmetry.space_group_name_H-M   'P 1'
#
loop_
_entity.id
_entity.type
_entity.pdbx_description
1 polymer ?
#
loop_
_entity_poly.entity_id
_entity_poly.type
_entity_poly.pdbx_seq_one_letter_code
_entity_poly.pdbx_strand_id
1 'polypeptide(L)'
;MWAIYPDALDCGIRPELFWDSTLNEIMDMMESYVRCRARDRKQQISDNFILSKALALNLSTLFNEKAELCNPWDFYPQTFKEDKENYEHQKLEAELADYRDKRRRWADEFNRRRQQGM
;
A
#
# COMPACT_ATOMS: atom_id res chain seq x y z
N MET A 1 -20.83 38.74 -7.86
CA MET A 1 -21.56 37.62 -8.52
C MET A 1 -20.95 37.31 -9.88
N TRP A 2 -21.17 38.07 -10.95
CA TRP A 2 -20.64 37.72 -12.29
C TRP A 2 -19.13 37.46 -12.39
N ALA A 3 -18.31 38.19 -11.62
CA ALA A 3 -16.85 38.02 -11.64
C ALA A 3 -16.36 36.65 -11.13
N ILE A 4 -17.10 36.01 -10.21
CA ILE A 4 -16.72 34.71 -9.61
C ILE A 4 -17.38 33.52 -10.29
N TYR A 5 -18.28 33.78 -11.25
CA TYR A 5 -19.04 32.75 -11.94
C TYR A 5 -18.15 31.74 -12.69
N PRO A 6 -17.10 32.17 -13.43
CA PRO A 6 -16.17 31.21 -14.07
C PRO A 6 -15.48 30.30 -13.06
N ASP A 7 -14.95 30.88 -11.98
CA ASP A 7 -14.24 30.11 -10.94
C ASP A 7 -15.17 29.13 -10.21
N ALA A 8 -16.43 29.51 -10.01
CA ALA A 8 -17.45 28.63 -9.46
C ALA A 8 -17.74 27.44 -10.37
N LEU A 9 -17.78 27.64 -11.69
CA LEU A 9 -17.93 26.56 -12.68
C LEU A 9 -16.71 25.62 -12.67
N ASP A 10 -15.49 26.16 -12.55
CA ASP A 10 -14.26 25.36 -12.41
C ASP A 10 -14.22 24.52 -11.13
N CYS A 11 -14.94 24.98 -10.08
CA CYS A 11 -15.17 24.23 -8.85
C CYS A 11 -16.32 23.20 -8.98
N GLY A 12 -16.96 23.10 -10.15
CA GLY A 12 -18.07 22.18 -10.41
C GLY A 12 -19.43 22.65 -9.91
N ILE A 13 -19.57 23.92 -9.53
CA ILE A 13 -20.86 24.51 -9.11
C ILE A 13 -21.72 24.68 -10.36
N ARG A 14 -22.91 24.09 -10.38
CA ARG A 14 -23.84 24.18 -11.51
C ARG A 14 -24.40 25.61 -11.64
N PRO A 15 -24.70 26.09 -12.86
CA PRO A 15 -25.29 27.41 -13.07
C PRO A 15 -26.54 27.69 -12.24
N GLU A 16 -27.47 26.73 -12.16
CA GLU A 16 -28.71 26.89 -11.41
C GLU A 16 -28.42 27.11 -9.92
N LEU A 17 -27.53 26.27 -9.36
CA LEU A 17 -27.11 26.37 -7.96
C LEU A 17 -26.39 27.70 -7.69
N PHE A 18 -25.56 28.17 -8.62
CA PHE A 18 -24.88 29.46 -8.46
C PHE A 18 -25.84 30.64 -8.38
N TRP A 19 -26.86 30.68 -9.25
CA TRP A 19 -27.83 31.78 -9.25
C TRP A 19 -28.83 31.71 -8.09
N ASP A 20 -29.09 30.50 -7.59
CA ASP A 20 -29.98 30.26 -6.44
C ASP A 20 -29.26 30.38 -5.08
N SER A 21 -27.92 30.41 -5.06
CA SER A 21 -27.12 30.53 -3.84
C SER A 21 -26.74 31.98 -3.51
N THR A 22 -26.56 32.23 -2.22
CA THR A 22 -25.92 33.45 -1.73
C THR A 22 -24.43 33.46 -2.04
N LEU A 23 -23.82 34.64 -2.05
CA LEU A 23 -22.38 34.79 -2.23
C LEU A 23 -21.57 33.98 -1.20
N ASN A 24 -22.02 33.92 0.06
CA ASN A 24 -21.33 33.18 1.11
C ASN A 24 -21.38 31.66 0.87
N GLU A 25 -22.52 31.13 0.46
CA GLU A 25 -22.64 29.70 0.14
C GLU A 25 -21.76 29.33 -1.05
N ILE A 26 -21.69 30.19 -2.07
CA ILE A 26 -20.77 30.01 -3.20
C ILE A 26 -19.31 29.98 -2.72
N MET A 27 -18.92 30.93 -1.88
CA MET A 27 -17.57 30.98 -1.31
C MET A 27 -17.26 29.74 -0.48
N ASP A 28 -18.18 29.30 0.37
CA ASP A 28 -18.01 28.09 1.19
C ASP A 28 -17.82 26.83 0.32
N MET A 29 -18.58 26.70 -0.77
CA MET A 29 -18.45 25.61 -1.72
C MET A 29 -17.10 25.65 -2.45
N MET A 30 -16.69 26.82 -2.94
CA MET A 30 -15.39 26.99 -3.60
C MET A 30 -14.22 26.72 -2.66
N GLU A 31 -14.27 27.21 -1.42
CA GLU A 31 -13.25 26.93 -0.42
C GLU A 31 -13.17 25.43 -0.07
N SER A 32 -14.33 24.78 0.06
CA SER A 32 -14.40 23.34 0.28
C SER A 32 -13.76 22.57 -0.88
N TYR A 33 -14.07 22.95 -2.13
CA TYR A 33 -13.46 22.39 -3.33
C TYR A 33 -11.94 22.54 -3.29
N VAL A 34 -11.42 23.73 -3.00
CA VAL A 34 -9.96 23.97 -2.90
C VAL A 34 -9.33 23.10 -1.80
N ARG A 35 -9.96 22.98 -0.62
CA ARG A 35 -9.47 22.11 0.46
C ARG A 35 -9.43 20.64 0.04
N CYS A 36 -10.45 20.15 -0.66
CA CYS A 36 -10.47 18.79 -1.20
C CYS A 36 -9.37 18.59 -2.24
N ARG A 37 -9.27 19.47 -3.24
CA ARG A 37 -8.25 19.39 -4.30
C ARG A 37 -6.83 19.44 -3.76
N ALA A 38 -6.58 20.27 -2.74
CA ALA A 38 -5.28 20.33 -2.07
C ALA A 38 -4.93 19.02 -1.35
N ARG A 39 -5.91 18.41 -0.65
CA ARG A 39 -5.73 17.09 -0.02
C ARG A 39 -5.48 15.99 -1.07
N ASP A 40 -6.27 15.96 -2.14
CA ASP A 40 -6.11 14.99 -3.22
C ASP A 40 -4.74 15.11 -3.88
N ARG A 41 -4.31 16.35 -4.18
CA ARG A 41 -3.00 16.59 -4.79
C ARG A 41 -1.86 16.16 -3.86
N LYS A 42 -1.97 16.45 -2.57
CA LYS A 42 -0.98 16.02 -1.57
C LYS A 42 -0.91 14.50 -1.46
N GLN A 43 -2.06 13.82 -1.51
CA GLN A 43 -2.13 12.36 -1.50
C GLN A 43 -1.43 11.79 -2.75
N GLN A 44 -1.79 12.27 -3.94
CA GLN A 44 -1.15 11.84 -5.20
C GLN A 44 0.38 12.01 -5.19
N ILE A 45 0.88 13.15 -4.69
CA ILE A 45 2.33 13.36 -4.58
C ILE A 45 2.96 12.35 -3.63
N SER A 46 2.33 12.10 -2.48
CA SER A 46 2.80 11.12 -1.49
C SER A 46 2.82 9.71 -2.07
N ASP A 47 1.76 9.30 -2.75
CA ASP A 47 1.63 7.97 -3.36
C ASP A 47 2.68 7.75 -4.44
N ASN A 48 2.89 8.75 -5.32
CA ASN A 48 3.92 8.69 -6.35
C ASN A 48 5.33 8.61 -5.76
N PHE A 49 5.57 9.33 -4.66
CA PHE A 49 6.85 9.30 -3.96
C PHE A 49 7.10 7.93 -3.32
N ILE A 50 6.08 7.33 -2.71
CA ILE A 50 6.14 5.99 -2.12
C ILE A 50 6.38 4.95 -3.21
N LEU A 51 5.67 5.02 -4.33
CA LEU A 51 5.89 4.15 -5.49
C LEU A 51 7.34 4.25 -6.00
N SER A 52 7.87 5.47 -6.14
CA SER A 52 9.26 5.67 -6.55
C SER A 52 10.25 5.05 -5.57
N LYS A 53 10.00 5.16 -4.26
CA LYS A 53 10.83 4.52 -3.23
C LYS A 53 10.75 2.99 -3.29
N ALA A 54 9.55 2.45 -3.41
CA ALA A 54 9.33 1.01 -3.54
C ALA A 54 10.06 0.44 -4.76
N LEU A 55 9.97 1.12 -5.91
CA LEU A 55 10.72 0.75 -7.12
C LEU A 55 12.23 0.79 -6.89
N ALA A 56 12.76 1.86 -6.29
CA ALA A 56 14.19 1.98 -6.03
C ALA A 56 14.70 0.88 -5.07
N LEU A 57 13.95 0.58 -4.00
CA LEU A 57 14.27 -0.50 -3.07
C LEU A 57 14.24 -1.86 -3.76
N ASN A 58 13.19 -2.15 -4.53
CA ASN A 58 13.06 -3.42 -5.25
C ASN A 58 14.11 -3.58 -6.35
N LEU A 59 14.54 -2.51 -7.02
CA LEU A 59 15.66 -2.58 -7.97
C LEU A 59 16.99 -2.82 -7.25
N SER A 60 17.17 -2.29 -6.04
CA SER A 60 18.38 -2.51 -5.26
C SER A 60 18.57 -3.98 -4.84
N THR A 61 17.47 -4.74 -4.68
CA THR A 61 17.54 -6.17 -4.34
C THR A 61 18.14 -7.01 -5.48
N LEU A 62 18.07 -6.55 -6.73
CA LEU A 62 18.74 -7.20 -7.86
C LEU A 62 20.27 -7.22 -7.69
N PHE A 63 20.82 -6.31 -6.91
CA PHE A 63 22.25 -6.21 -6.61
C PHE A 63 22.61 -6.82 -5.24
N ASN A 64 21.64 -7.33 -4.49
CA ASN A 64 21.83 -7.93 -3.17
C ASN A 64 20.96 -9.19 -3.02
N GLU A 65 21.55 -10.37 -3.24
CA GLU A 65 20.88 -11.68 -3.29
C GLU A 65 20.06 -12.05 -2.04
N LYS A 66 20.27 -11.36 -0.90
CA LYS A 66 19.55 -11.61 0.36
C LYS A 66 18.46 -10.60 0.68
N ALA A 67 18.26 -9.58 -0.16
CA ALA A 67 17.28 -8.54 0.13
C ALA A 67 15.87 -8.97 -0.31
N GLU A 68 14.92 -8.98 0.63
CA GLU A 68 13.50 -9.18 0.34
C GLU A 68 12.91 -7.93 -0.33
N LEU A 69 11.91 -8.14 -1.19
CA LEU A 69 11.16 -7.04 -1.80
C LEU A 69 10.37 -6.27 -0.73
N CYS A 70 10.19 -4.97 -0.94
CA CYS A 70 9.37 -4.17 -0.05
C CYS A 70 7.89 -4.55 -0.18
N ASN A 71 7.18 -4.50 0.94
CA ASN A 71 5.76 -4.82 1.03
C ASN A 71 4.91 -3.56 1.32
N PRO A 72 3.59 -3.59 1.03
CA PRO A 72 2.70 -2.47 1.31
C PRO A 72 2.72 -2.00 2.79
N TRP A 73 2.82 -2.93 3.73
CA TRP A 73 2.89 -2.63 5.17
C TRP A 73 4.18 -1.95 5.62
N ASP A 74 5.23 -1.92 4.81
CA ASP A 74 6.45 -1.17 5.12
C ASP A 74 6.24 0.35 5.01
N PHE A 75 5.25 0.76 4.21
CA PHE A 75 4.89 2.17 4.01
C PHE A 75 3.60 2.55 4.75
N TYR A 76 2.62 1.65 4.81
CA TYR A 76 1.32 1.88 5.46
C TYR A 76 1.01 0.78 6.49
N PRO A 77 1.77 0.69 7.59
CA PRO A 77 1.70 -0.44 8.53
C PRO A 77 0.34 -0.59 9.20
N GLN A 78 -0.37 0.51 9.45
CA GLN A 78 -1.69 0.46 10.09
C GLN A 78 -2.77 -0.02 9.11
N THR A 79 -2.68 0.37 7.83
CA THR A 79 -3.66 -0.01 6.80
C THR A 79 -3.55 -1.50 6.45
N PHE A 80 -2.32 -2.03 6.42
CA PHE A 80 -2.02 -3.41 5.99
C PHE A 80 -1.62 -4.30 7.18
N LYS A 81 -2.10 -4.00 8.39
CA LYS A 81 -1.72 -4.72 9.60
C LYS A 81 -2.11 -6.21 9.52
N GLU A 82 -3.36 -6.49 9.16
CA GLU A 82 -3.88 -7.86 9.04
C GLU A 82 -3.15 -8.64 7.94
N ASP A 83 -2.86 -7.99 6.81
CA ASP A 83 -2.10 -8.61 5.71
C ASP A 83 -0.69 -9.00 6.14
N LYS A 84 -0.03 -8.16 6.94
CA LYS A 84 1.28 -8.45 7.49
C LYS A 84 1.22 -9.65 8.44
N GLU A 85 0.25 -9.68 9.36
CA GLU A 85 0.07 -10.79 10.31
C GLU A 85 -0.18 -12.12 9.59
N ASN A 86 -1.04 -12.09 8.56
CA ASN A 86 -1.32 -13.26 7.72
C ASN A 86 -0.08 -13.73 6.95
N TYR A 87 0.69 -12.79 6.38
CA TYR A 87 1.93 -13.11 5.67
C TYR A 87 2.96 -13.75 6.60
N GLU A 88 3.16 -13.19 7.80
CA GLU A 88 4.08 -13.73 8.80
C GLU A 88 3.66 -15.13 9.26
N HIS A 89 2.35 -15.36 9.47
CA HIS A 89 1.82 -16.68 9.82
C HIS A 89 2.08 -17.71 8.73
N GLN A 90 1.78 -17.38 7.47
CA GLN A 90 2.02 -18.28 6.33
C GLN A 90 3.51 -18.59 6.14
N LYS A 91 4.38 -17.58 6.31
CA LYS A 91 5.83 -17.76 6.25
C LYS A 91 6.30 -18.74 7.33
N LEU A 92 5.82 -18.58 8.56
CA LEU A 92 6.15 -19.47 9.67
C LEU A 92 5.64 -20.91 9.42
N GLU A 93 4.42 -21.07 8.93
CA GLU A 93 3.87 -22.39 8.60
C GLU A 93 4.67 -23.10 7.51
N ALA A 94 5.10 -22.37 6.48
CA ALA A 94 5.94 -22.90 5.42
C ALA A 94 7.32 -23.33 5.93
N GLU A 95 7.95 -22.52 6.78
CA GLU A 95 9.24 -22.85 7.41
C GLU A 95 9.13 -24.09 8.32
N LEU A 96 8.04 -24.21 9.09
CA LEU A 96 7.77 -25.37 9.93
C LEU A 96 7.51 -26.64 9.11
N ALA A 97 6.81 -26.53 7.98
CA ALA A 97 6.57 -27.65 7.07
C ALA A 97 7.90 -28.16 6.47
N ASP A 98 8.75 -27.26 5.98
CA ASP A 98 10.06 -27.61 5.45
C ASP A 98 10.97 -28.24 6.52
N TYR A 99 10.95 -27.73 7.75
CA TYR A 99 11.68 -28.32 8.87
C TYR A 99 11.20 -29.75 9.18
N ARG A 100 9.88 -29.98 9.22
CA ARG A 100 9.29 -31.31 9.45
C ARG A 100 9.69 -32.30 8.37
N ASP A 101 9.69 -31.87 7.11
CA ASP A 101 10.10 -32.70 5.97
C ASP A 101 11.59 -33.03 6.00
N LYS A 102 12.46 -32.05 6.28
CA LYS A 102 13.90 -32.28 6.48
C LYS A 102 14.16 -33.29 7.60
N ARG A 103 13.43 -33.17 8.72
CA ARG A 103 13.54 -34.09 9.85
C ARG A 103 13.06 -35.50 9.50
N ARG A 104 11.95 -35.63 8.75
CA ARG A 104 11.46 -36.92 8.25
C ARG A 104 12.50 -37.60 7.36
N ARG A 105 13.03 -36.90 6.35
CA ARG A 105 14.08 -37.40 5.45
C ARG A 105 15.33 -37.84 6.20
N TRP A 106 15.75 -37.07 7.20
CA TRP A 106 16.89 -37.43 8.04
C TRP A 106 16.64 -38.71 8.85
N ALA A 107 15.45 -38.86 9.45
CA ALA A 107 15.08 -40.05 10.20
C ALA A 107 15.00 -41.30 9.31
N ASP A 108 14.42 -41.17 8.11
CA ASP A 108 14.31 -42.26 7.13
C ASP A 108 15.71 -42.72 6.68
N GLU A 109 16.61 -41.78 6.39
CA GLU A 109 17.99 -42.08 6.02
C GLU A 109 18.78 -42.73 7.18
N PHE A 110 18.58 -42.25 8.41
CA PHE A 110 19.19 -42.85 9.60
C PHE A 110 18.72 -44.30 9.82
N ASN A 111 17.42 -44.55 9.70
CA ASN A 111 16.83 -45.88 9.83
C ASN A 111 17.34 -46.82 8.73
N ARG A 112 17.45 -46.33 7.49
CA ARG A 112 18.00 -47.09 6.36
C ARG A 112 19.43 -47.55 6.62
N ARG A 113 20.30 -46.69 7.13
CA ARG A 113 21.70 -47.04 7.47
C ARG A 113 21.76 -48.14 8.52
N ARG A 114 20.96 -47.99 9.58
CA ARG A 114 20.87 -48.97 10.66
C ARG A 114 20.39 -50.35 10.20
N GLN A 115 19.44 -50.40 9.26
CA GLN A 115 18.95 -51.66 8.68
C GLN A 115 19.97 -52.33 7.75
N GLN A 116 20.87 -51.56 7.14
CA GLN A 116 21.93 -52.06 6.27
C GLN A 116 23.18 -52.54 7.04
N GLY A 117 23.16 -52.50 8.38
CA GLY A 117 24.25 -53.01 9.21
C GLY A 117 25.52 -52.15 9.21
N MET A 118 25.43 -50.88 8.83
CA MET A 118 26.45 -49.86 9.07
C MET A 118 26.06 -48.93 10.21
#